data_AF-A0A976L2C4-F1
#
_entry.id   AF-A0A976L2C4-F1
#
_cell.length_a   1.000
_cell.length_b   1.000
_cell.length_c   1.000
_cell.angle_alpha   90.00
_cell.angle_beta   90.00
_cell.angle_gamma   90.00
#
_symmetry.space_group_name_H-M   'P 1'
#
loop_
_entity.id
_entity.type
_entity.pdbx_description
1 polymer ?
#
loop_
_entity_poly.entity_id
_entity_poly.type
_entity_poly.pdbx_seq_one_letter_code
_entity_poly.pdbx_strand_id
1 'polypeptide(L)'
;MNSPRKSVSNPRTSVINTEDVESIIGQVAFKRISELAEFLINGDLAASLKFLSEINESGYNLIQFNKDLIHYLRKVLALKFSPELEEIFSREMTDQELKAIKKHGKIIDPEKIIKLMKLLIEAHTEMRYSPFVIVPFEIAIIESLKNTDKH
;
A
#
# COMPACT_ATOMS: atom_id res chain seq x y z
N MET A 1 -13.48 57.62 -29.75
CA MET A 1 -14.21 56.34 -29.88
C MET A 1 -13.19 55.22 -30.07
N ASN A 2 -13.19 54.27 -29.12
CA ASN A 2 -12.74 52.86 -29.15
C ASN A 2 -11.36 52.51 -29.74
N SER A 3 -10.52 51.65 -29.15
CA SER A 3 -10.49 50.86 -27.91
C SER A 3 -9.09 50.20 -27.84
N PRO A 4 -8.63 49.71 -26.68
CA PRO A 4 -7.27 49.17 -26.48
C PRO A 4 -7.13 47.74 -27.00
N ARG A 5 -5.99 47.40 -27.63
CA ARG A 5 -5.62 46.00 -27.90
C ARG A 5 -5.34 45.30 -26.57
N LYS A 6 -6.25 44.42 -26.18
CA LYS A 6 -6.13 43.53 -25.02
C LYS A 6 -4.90 42.64 -25.15
N SER A 7 -4.15 42.58 -24.05
CA SER A 7 -3.21 41.50 -23.71
C SER A 7 -3.89 40.14 -23.85
N VAL A 8 -3.33 39.26 -24.68
CA VAL A 8 -3.69 37.85 -24.67
C VAL A 8 -2.54 37.12 -23.98
N SER A 9 -2.60 37.04 -22.66
CA SER A 9 -1.82 36.07 -21.88
C SER A 9 -2.49 34.71 -22.04
N ASN A 10 -1.91 33.85 -22.89
CA ASN A 10 -2.36 32.47 -23.04
C ASN A 10 -2.09 31.70 -21.73
N PRO A 11 -3.00 30.82 -21.27
CA PRO A 11 -2.92 30.22 -19.95
C PRO A 11 -1.83 29.16 -19.89
N ARG A 12 -1.23 29.07 -18.70
CA ARG A 12 -0.18 28.13 -18.31
C ARG A 12 -0.52 26.70 -18.73
N THR A 13 0.14 26.19 -19.77
CA THR A 13 0.46 24.76 -19.84
C THR A 13 1.41 24.48 -18.70
N SER A 14 0.88 23.98 -17.58
CA SER A 14 1.71 23.35 -16.55
C SER A 14 2.38 22.16 -17.21
N VAL A 15 3.65 22.33 -17.57
CA VAL A 15 4.55 21.24 -17.94
C VAL A 15 4.57 20.30 -16.74
N ILE A 16 3.89 19.16 -16.85
CA ILE A 16 3.95 18.12 -15.83
C ILE A 16 5.33 17.47 -16.04
N ASN A 17 6.25 17.68 -15.09
CA ASN A 17 7.58 17.09 -15.18
C ASN A 17 7.49 15.58 -14.90
N THR A 18 8.43 14.79 -15.42
CA THR A 18 8.49 13.33 -15.16
C THR A 18 8.53 13.02 -13.67
N GLU A 19 9.20 13.86 -12.88
CA GLU A 19 9.26 13.81 -11.42
C GLU A 19 7.87 13.97 -10.76
N ASP A 20 7.01 14.84 -11.31
CA ASP A 20 5.64 15.04 -10.83
C ASP A 20 4.77 13.81 -11.11
N VAL A 21 4.92 13.21 -12.30
CA VAL A 21 4.21 11.98 -12.68
C VAL A 21 4.64 10.82 -11.78
N GLU A 22 5.95 10.64 -11.57
CA GLU A 22 6.50 9.59 -10.70
C GLU A 22 6.06 9.75 -9.24
N SER A 23 6.05 10.99 -8.72
CA SER A 23 5.55 11.29 -7.38
C SER A 23 4.06 10.96 -7.23
N ILE A 24 3.24 11.31 -8.22
CA ILE A 24 1.81 10.98 -8.22
C ILE A 24 1.61 9.46 -8.27
N ILE A 25 2.33 8.75 -9.14
CA ILE A 25 2.25 7.29 -9.26
C ILE A 25 2.64 6.62 -7.94
N GLY A 26 3.75 7.06 -7.31
CA GLY A 26 4.21 6.56 -6.03
C GLY A 26 3.17 6.76 -4.91
N GLN A 27 2.57 7.94 -4.83
CA GLN A 27 1.52 8.23 -3.84
C GLN A 27 0.26 7.38 -4.05
N VAL A 28 -0.14 7.13 -5.30
CA VAL A 28 -1.28 6.26 -5.61
C VAL A 28 -0.99 4.82 -5.18
N ALA A 29 0.20 4.31 -5.50
CA ALA A 29 0.62 2.98 -5.08
C ALA A 29 0.62 2.85 -3.55
N PHE A 30 1.21 3.81 -2.83
CA PHE A 30 1.20 3.82 -1.37
C PHE A 30 -0.22 3.78 -0.79
N LYS A 31 -1.14 4.61 -1.32
CA LYS A 31 -2.52 4.65 -0.83
C LYS A 31 -3.22 3.30 -0.97
N ARG A 32 -3.04 2.61 -2.10
CA ARG A 32 -3.62 1.27 -2.31
C ARG A 32 -3.03 0.22 -1.37
N ILE A 33 -1.72 0.28 -1.11
CA ILE A 33 -1.07 -0.59 -0.13
C ILE A 33 -1.60 -0.32 1.28
N SER A 34 -1.71 0.95 1.66
CA SER A 34 -2.24 1.36 2.97
C SER A 34 -3.71 0.95 3.14
N GLU A 35 -4.50 1.00 2.07
CA GLU A 35 -5.92 0.61 2.08
C GLU A 35 -6.09 -0.90 2.31
N LEU A 36 -5.34 -1.74 1.59
CA LEU A 36 -5.35 -3.18 1.87
C LEU A 36 -4.84 -3.51 3.28
N ALA A 37 -3.77 -2.82 3.73
CA ALA A 37 -3.24 -3.01 5.07
C ALA A 37 -4.30 -2.71 6.15
N GLU A 38 -5.12 -1.66 5.98
CA GLU A 38 -6.22 -1.34 6.90
C GLU A 38 -7.23 -2.49 6.98
N PHE A 39 -7.68 -3.08 5.86
CA PHE A 39 -8.60 -4.22 5.88
C PHE A 39 -7.99 -5.44 6.58
N LEU A 40 -6.73 -5.74 6.29
CA LEU A 40 -6.01 -6.88 6.89
C LEU A 40 -5.82 -6.70 8.39
N ILE A 41 -5.47 -5.50 8.84
CA ILE A 41 -5.29 -5.18 10.27
C ILE A 41 -6.62 -5.28 11.03
N ASN A 42 -7.71 -4.83 10.42
CA ASN A 42 -9.04 -4.91 11.01
C ASN A 42 -9.68 -6.30 10.89
N GLY A 43 -9.01 -7.25 10.23
CA GLY A 43 -9.51 -8.62 10.04
C GLY A 43 -10.69 -8.73 9.06
N ASP A 44 -10.90 -7.72 8.22
CA ASP A 44 -12.00 -7.71 7.24
C ASP A 44 -11.62 -8.54 6.01
N LEU A 45 -11.88 -9.85 6.08
CA LEU A 45 -11.57 -10.78 5.00
C LEU A 45 -12.34 -10.45 3.72
N ALA A 46 -13.61 -10.08 3.84
CA ALA A 46 -14.46 -9.80 2.68
C ALA A 46 -13.98 -8.56 1.92
N ALA A 47 -13.68 -7.47 2.64
CA ALA A 47 -13.12 -6.27 2.03
C ALA A 47 -11.73 -6.51 1.46
N SER A 48 -10.88 -7.28 2.16
CA SER A 48 -9.53 -7.63 1.68
C SER A 48 -9.55 -8.35 0.33
N LEU A 49 -10.39 -9.38 0.20
CA LEU A 49 -10.51 -10.17 -1.05
C LEU A 49 -11.14 -9.35 -2.17
N LYS A 50 -12.19 -8.58 -1.87
CA LYS A 50 -12.81 -7.70 -2.85
C LYS A 50 -11.80 -6.68 -3.40
N PHE A 51 -11.05 -6.04 -2.51
CA PHE A 51 -10.04 -5.06 -2.88
C PHE A 51 -8.90 -5.70 -3.71
N LEU A 52 -8.46 -6.90 -3.34
CA LEU A 52 -7.44 -7.60 -4.12
C LEU A 52 -7.91 -7.95 -5.54
N SER A 53 -9.18 -8.34 -5.72
CA SER A 53 -9.78 -8.53 -7.04
C SER A 53 -9.77 -7.24 -7.87
N GLU A 54 -10.14 -6.11 -7.27
CA GLU A 54 -10.11 -4.79 -7.92
C GLU A 54 -8.69 -4.39 -8.35
N ILE A 55 -7.69 -4.66 -7.52
CA ILE A 55 -6.26 -4.42 -7.85
C ILE A 55 -5.82 -5.29 -9.03
N ASN A 56 -6.21 -6.57 -9.05
CA ASN A 56 -5.90 -7.48 -10.14
C ASN A 56 -6.57 -7.06 -11.46
N GLU A 57 -7.87 -6.72 -11.43
CA GLU A 57 -8.62 -6.23 -12.60
C GLU A 57 -8.09 -4.90 -13.13
N SER A 58 -7.55 -4.06 -12.25
CA SER A 58 -6.93 -2.78 -12.62
C SER A 58 -5.54 -2.95 -13.27
N GLY A 59 -5.05 -4.18 -13.45
CA GLY A 59 -3.81 -4.48 -14.16
C GLY A 59 -2.53 -4.21 -13.35
N TYR A 60 -2.63 -4.09 -12.02
CA TYR A 60 -1.45 -3.95 -11.17
C TYR A 60 -0.58 -5.20 -11.23
N ASN A 61 0.74 -5.02 -11.14
CA ASN A 61 1.66 -6.13 -10.93
C ASN A 61 1.50 -6.66 -9.49
N LEU A 62 0.76 -7.75 -9.32
CA LEU A 62 0.48 -8.35 -8.01
C LEU A 62 1.73 -8.81 -7.26
N ILE A 63 2.78 -9.26 -7.96
CA ILE A 63 4.04 -9.67 -7.33
C ILE A 63 4.71 -8.46 -6.66
N GLN A 64 4.76 -7.34 -7.39
CA GLN A 64 5.30 -6.08 -6.87
C GLN A 64 4.40 -5.53 -5.75
N PHE A 65 3.08 -5.58 -5.92
CA PHE A 65 2.12 -5.14 -4.91
C PHE A 65 2.26 -5.92 -3.59
N ASN A 66 2.37 -7.24 -3.64
CA ASN A 66 2.60 -8.07 -2.45
C ASN A 66 3.94 -7.71 -1.78
N LYS A 67 5.01 -7.50 -2.57
CA LYS A 67 6.31 -7.06 -2.04
C LYS A 67 6.20 -5.72 -1.30
N ASP A 68 5.51 -4.75 -1.88
CA ASP A 68 5.32 -3.43 -1.28
C ASP A 68 4.45 -3.50 -0.01
N LEU A 69 3.45 -4.38 0.01
CA LEU A 69 2.65 -4.66 1.20
C LEU A 69 3.51 -5.25 2.34
N ILE A 70 4.39 -6.20 2.04
CA ILE A 70 5.33 -6.77 3.03
C ILE A 70 6.25 -5.66 3.58
N HIS A 71 6.78 -4.78 2.73
CA HIS A 71 7.62 -3.67 3.18
C HIS A 71 6.84 -2.64 4.02
N TYR A 72 5.58 -2.39 3.68
CA TYR A 72 4.68 -1.54 4.43
C TYR A 72 4.44 -2.10 5.84
N LEU A 73 4.01 -3.37 5.94
CA LEU A 73 3.75 -4.04 7.22
C LEU A 73 5.02 -4.14 8.09
N ARG A 74 6.19 -4.33 7.47
CA ARG A 74 7.49 -4.25 8.15
C ARG A 74 7.69 -2.89 8.83
N LYS A 75 7.42 -1.77 8.14
CA LYS A 75 7.55 -0.43 8.71
C LYS A 75 6.54 -0.20 9.85
N VAL A 76 5.32 -0.71 9.70
CA VAL A 76 4.28 -0.66 10.75
C VAL A 76 4.75 -1.39 12.02
N LEU A 77 5.20 -2.64 11.89
CA LEU A 77 5.75 -3.42 13.01
C LEU A 77 6.99 -2.77 13.61
N ALA A 78 7.89 -2.26 12.78
CA ALA A 78 9.11 -1.60 13.24
C ALA A 78 8.79 -0.39 14.14
N LEU A 79 7.85 0.47 13.74
CA LEU A 79 7.41 1.60 14.57
C LEU A 79 6.60 1.18 15.80
N LYS A 80 5.93 0.01 15.79
CA LYS A 80 5.26 -0.53 16.97
C LYS A 80 6.25 -0.81 18.11
N PHE A 81 7.41 -1.37 17.77
CA PHE A 81 8.40 -1.83 18.74
C PHE A 81 9.55 -0.85 18.98
N SER A 82 9.84 0.04 18.03
CA SER A 82 10.93 1.00 18.10
C SER A 82 10.51 2.35 17.50
N PRO A 83 9.87 3.22 18.30
CA PRO A 83 9.45 4.55 17.86
C PRO A 83 10.60 5.42 17.31
N GLU A 84 11.84 5.16 17.71
CA GLU A 84 13.04 5.87 17.26
C GLU A 84 13.29 5.72 15.76
N LEU A 85 12.76 4.64 15.14
CA LEU A 85 12.85 4.43 13.70
C LEU A 85 12.03 5.45 12.89
N GLU A 86 11.18 6.25 13.54
CA GLU A 86 10.44 7.34 12.90
C GLU A 86 11.38 8.34 12.23
N GLU A 87 12.49 8.71 12.87
CA GLU A 87 13.47 9.66 12.32
C GLU A 87 14.19 9.10 11.08
N ILE A 88 14.34 7.78 11.01
CA ILE A 88 14.94 7.12 9.85
C ILE A 88 13.93 7.12 8.69
N PHE A 89 12.67 6.75 8.97
CA PHE A 89 11.64 6.68 7.93
C PHE A 89 11.21 8.04 7.41
N SER A 90 11.27 9.12 8.21
CA SER A 90 10.95 10.48 7.75
C SER A 90 11.89 11.00 6.66
N ARG A 91 13.07 10.39 6.48
CA ARG A 91 14.02 10.76 5.41
C ARG A 91 13.61 10.22 4.04
N GLU A 92 12.77 9.19 3.99
CA GLU A 92 12.39 8.46 2.78
C GLU A 92 10.89 8.51 2.50
N MET A 93 10.10 9.12 3.39
CA MET A 93 8.64 9.09 3.36
C MET A 93 8.07 10.48 3.63
N THR A 94 6.92 10.76 3.03
CA THR A 94 6.16 11.98 3.32
C THR A 94 5.48 11.89 4.69
N ASP A 95 5.15 13.05 5.27
CA ASP A 95 4.42 13.13 6.54
C ASP A 95 3.07 12.37 6.49
N GLN A 96 2.40 12.36 5.33
CA GLN A 96 1.14 11.64 5.15
C GLN A 96 1.32 10.13 5.23
N GLU A 97 2.37 9.62 4.57
CA GLU A 97 2.69 8.20 4.58
C GLU A 97 3.11 7.74 5.98
N LEU A 98 3.96 8.52 6.64
CA LEU A 98 4.40 8.26 8.01
C LEU A 98 3.22 8.24 8.99
N LYS A 99 2.29 9.20 8.84
CA LYS A 99 1.06 9.24 9.65
C LYS A 99 0.19 8.00 9.46
N ALA A 100 0.07 7.48 8.24
CA ALA A 100 -0.68 6.25 7.96
C ALA A 100 -0.04 5.02 8.64
N ILE A 101 1.27 4.85 8.49
CA ILE A 101 2.01 3.74 9.14
C ILE A 101 1.89 3.83 10.67
N LYS A 102 2.02 5.02 11.25
CA LYS A 102 1.83 5.25 12.69
C LYS A 102 0.41 4.94 13.15
N LYS A 103 -0.61 5.32 12.36
CA LYS A 103 -2.01 5.00 12.66
C LYS A 103 -2.19 3.49 12.75
N HIS A 104 -1.73 2.75 11.74
CA HIS A 104 -1.78 1.29 11.74
C HIS A 104 -1.01 0.68 12.90
N GLY A 105 0.19 1.16 13.19
CA GLY A 105 1.01 0.66 14.30
C GLY A 105 0.30 0.75 15.66
N LYS A 106 -0.60 1.72 15.85
CA LYS A 106 -1.37 1.82 17.10
C LYS A 106 -2.38 0.69 17.26
N ILE A 107 -2.99 0.23 16.17
CA ILE A 107 -4.13 -0.70 16.19
C ILE A 107 -3.75 -2.15 15.86
N ILE A 108 -2.54 -2.40 15.35
CA ILE A 108 -2.14 -3.77 15.01
C ILE A 108 -2.10 -4.70 16.22
N ASP A 109 -2.47 -5.95 15.97
CA ASP A 109 -2.03 -7.11 16.74
C ASP A 109 -0.71 -7.64 16.13
N PRO A 110 0.44 -7.50 16.83
CA PRO A 110 1.72 -7.88 16.26
C PRO A 110 1.83 -9.35 15.89
N GLU A 111 1.22 -10.26 16.66
CA GLU A 111 1.31 -11.70 16.40
C GLU A 111 0.58 -12.07 15.11
N LYS A 112 -0.62 -11.50 14.91
CA LYS A 112 -1.41 -11.69 13.69
C LYS A 112 -0.69 -11.13 12.47
N ILE A 113 -0.11 -9.94 12.56
CA ILE A 113 0.60 -9.32 11.43
C ILE A 113 1.91 -10.06 11.12
N ILE A 114 2.64 -10.54 12.12
CA ILE A 114 3.84 -11.38 11.89
C ILE A 114 3.45 -12.68 11.18
N LYS A 115 2.35 -13.33 11.59
CA LYS A 115 1.83 -14.52 10.92
C LYS A 115 1.44 -14.24 9.47
N LEU A 116 0.68 -13.18 9.22
CA LEU A 116 0.32 -12.72 7.89
C LEU A 116 1.56 -12.50 7.02
N MET A 117 2.56 -11.77 7.53
CA MET A 117 3.78 -11.49 6.77
C MET A 117 4.53 -12.76 6.37
N LYS A 118 4.57 -13.79 7.23
CA LYS A 118 5.20 -15.08 6.89
C LYS A 118 4.47 -15.74 5.70
N LEU A 119 3.14 -15.80 5.75
CA LEU A 119 2.32 -16.34 4.67
C LEU A 119 2.48 -15.53 3.37
N LEU A 120 2.56 -14.19 3.46
CA LEU A 120 2.78 -13.33 2.30
C LEU A 120 4.16 -13.54 1.65
N ILE A 121 5.21 -13.79 2.46
CA ILE A 121 6.56 -14.09 1.97
C ILE A 121 6.60 -15.45 1.26
N GLU A 122 5.92 -16.45 1.81
CA GLU A 122 5.75 -17.76 1.18
C GLU A 122 4.98 -17.64 -0.14
N ALA A 123 3.81 -17.01 -0.11
CA ALA A 123 3.02 -16.72 -1.29
C ALA A 123 3.81 -15.94 -2.34
N HIS A 124 4.63 -14.95 -1.96
CA HIS A 124 5.48 -14.21 -2.90
C HIS A 124 6.39 -15.12 -3.72
N THR A 125 6.89 -16.19 -3.12
CA THR A 125 7.73 -17.17 -3.82
C THR A 125 6.90 -17.98 -4.80
N GLU A 126 5.72 -18.45 -4.40
CA GLU A 126 4.81 -19.20 -5.25
C GLU A 126 4.29 -18.36 -6.43
N MET A 127 3.94 -17.10 -6.18
CA MET A 127 3.45 -16.15 -7.17
C MET A 127 4.42 -15.97 -8.35
N ARG A 128 5.74 -16.05 -8.13
CA ARG A 128 6.75 -15.89 -9.19
C ARG A 128 6.77 -17.04 -10.19
N TYR A 129 6.28 -18.22 -9.80
CA TYR A 129 6.34 -19.43 -10.63
C TYR A 129 4.96 -20.00 -10.96
N SER A 130 3.90 -19.49 -10.34
CA SER A 130 2.52 -19.92 -10.56
C SER A 130 1.93 -19.33 -11.83
N PRO A 131 1.17 -20.11 -12.63
CA PRO A 131 0.33 -19.57 -13.70
C PRO A 131 -0.87 -18.75 -13.17
N PHE A 132 -1.14 -18.82 -11.86
CA PHE A 132 -2.24 -18.12 -11.19
C PHE A 132 -1.70 -17.20 -10.09
N VAL A 133 -1.15 -16.05 -10.47
CA VAL A 133 -0.45 -15.13 -9.55
C VAL A 133 -1.33 -14.67 -8.37
N ILE A 134 -2.64 -14.46 -8.59
CA ILE A 134 -3.53 -14.00 -7.53
C ILE A 134 -3.81 -15.07 -6.45
N VAL A 135 -3.81 -16.35 -6.82
CA VAL A 135 -4.29 -17.45 -5.96
C VAL A 135 -3.44 -17.62 -4.69
N PRO A 136 -2.10 -17.70 -4.74
CA PRO A 136 -1.27 -17.77 -3.52
C PRO A 136 -1.49 -16.57 -2.59
N PHE A 137 -1.73 -15.39 -3.16
CA PHE A 137 -1.95 -14.18 -2.38
C PHE A 137 -3.30 -14.24 -1.64
N GLU A 138 -4.37 -14.65 -2.32
CA GLU A 138 -5.68 -14.86 -1.70
C GLU A 138 -5.63 -15.92 -0.59
N ILE A 139 -4.94 -17.05 -0.83
CA ILE A 139 -4.78 -18.11 0.16
C ILE A 139 -4.08 -17.58 1.40
N ALA A 140 -2.95 -16.86 1.25
CA ALA A 140 -2.24 -16.27 2.38
C ALA A 140 -3.13 -15.34 3.23
N ILE A 141 -3.97 -14.53 2.59
CA ILE A 141 -4.93 -13.65 3.28
C ILE A 141 -6.00 -14.48 4.00
N ILE A 142 -6.63 -15.44 3.32
CA ILE A 142 -7.69 -16.28 3.88
C ILE A 142 -7.18 -17.05 5.09
N GLU A 143 -6.02 -17.70 4.96
CA GLU A 143 -5.41 -18.47 6.04
C GLU A 143 -5.01 -17.59 7.22
N SER A 144 -4.47 -16.40 6.96
CA SER A 144 -4.10 -15.50 8.03
C SER A 144 -5.32 -15.05 8.84
N LEU A 145 -6.40 -14.66 8.17
CA LEU A 145 -7.55 -14.03 8.80
C LEU A 145 -8.51 -15.06 9.42
N LYS A 146 -8.77 -16.22 8.78
CA LYS A 146 -9.65 -17.27 9.33
C LYS A 146 -9.06 -18.05 10.50
N ASN A 147 -7.74 -18.24 10.53
CA ASN A 147 -7.09 -18.97 11.63
C ASN A 147 -6.95 -18.15 12.92
N THR A 148 -7.69 -17.04 13.02
CA THR A 148 -7.74 -16.17 14.19
C THR A 148 -8.84 -16.59 15.18
N ASP A 149 -9.80 -17.39 14.73
CA ASP A 149 -10.97 -17.82 15.52
C ASP A 149 -10.73 -19.08 16.36
N LYS A 150 -9.49 -19.54 16.49
CA LYS A 150 -9.13 -20.67 17.37
C LYS A 150 -8.60 -20.16 18.72
N HIS A 151 -9.48 -19.63 19.54
CA HIS A 151 -9.33 -19.58 21.00
C HIS A 151 -10.65 -19.90 21.67
#